data_AF-A0A448Z5Q9-F1
#
_entry.id   AF-A0A448Z5Q9-F1
#
_cell.length_a   1.000
_cell.length_b   1.000
_cell.length_c   1.000
_cell.angle_alpha   90.00
_cell.angle_beta   90.00
_cell.angle_gamma   90.00
#
_symmetry.space_group_name_H-M   'P 1'
#
loop_
_entity.id
_entity.type
_entity.pdbx_description
1 polymer ?
#
loop_
_entity_poly.entity_id
_entity_poly.type
_entity_poly.pdbx_seq_one_letter_code
_entity_poly.pdbx_strand_id
1 'polypeptide(L)'
;MIATSINSMDSTTSMRIKSDDQIRHRLIRSLGINHSPKSNMNGRMMQKNILTERTQEIPLKNHCHNKSAPKADSRIQFNSVVKAMPIPSHQDYSDRVKRLIWSNGTEIRQNAQRNAREFAFEGWSAQYVLEEDQMYLDVGSMEFIHPVHVVGFS
;
A
#
# COMPACT_ATOMS: atom_id res chain seq x y z
N MET A 1 70.94 -1.48 13.68
CA MET A 1 69.68 -0.91 13.17
C MET A 1 69.52 -1.33 11.72
N ILE A 2 68.61 -2.25 11.42
CA ILE A 2 68.13 -2.55 10.07
C ILE A 2 66.64 -2.95 10.21
N ALA A 3 65.84 -2.57 9.23
CA ALA A 3 64.41 -2.31 9.33
C ALA A 3 63.48 -3.53 9.36
N THR A 4 62.27 -3.21 9.82
CA THR A 4 60.95 -3.87 9.78
C THR A 4 60.64 -4.78 8.58
N SER A 5 59.88 -5.86 8.82
CA SER A 5 58.73 -6.21 7.98
C SER A 5 57.67 -6.97 8.78
N ILE A 6 56.51 -6.34 8.92
CA ILE A 6 55.28 -6.89 9.48
C ILE A 6 54.47 -7.52 8.34
N ASN A 7 54.15 -8.81 8.42
CA ASN A 7 53.19 -9.41 7.50
C ASN A 7 51.77 -9.21 8.07
N SER A 8 51.04 -8.28 7.46
CA SER A 8 49.60 -8.13 7.58
C SER A 8 48.91 -9.21 6.74
N MET A 9 48.08 -10.05 7.36
CA MET A 9 47.15 -10.93 6.63
C MET A 9 45.74 -10.41 6.83
N ASP A 10 45.30 -9.53 5.94
CA ASP A 10 43.89 -9.16 5.81
C ASP A 10 43.15 -10.25 5.03
N SER A 11 42.28 -10.99 5.70
CA SER A 11 41.29 -11.86 5.05
C SER A 11 40.06 -11.05 4.69
N THR A 12 39.98 -10.62 3.43
CA THR A 12 38.80 -9.95 2.87
C THR A 12 37.71 -10.98 2.56
N THR A 13 36.76 -11.13 3.50
CA THR A 13 35.50 -11.86 3.27
C THR A 13 34.66 -11.11 2.24
N SER A 14 34.77 -11.53 0.97
CA SER A 14 33.94 -11.06 -0.14
C SER A 14 32.48 -11.49 0.07
N MET A 15 31.64 -10.59 0.57
CA MET A 15 30.19 -10.79 0.62
C MET A 15 29.64 -10.79 -0.81
N ARG A 16 29.20 -11.96 -1.29
CA ARG A 16 28.50 -12.13 -2.57
C ARG A 16 27.26 -11.23 -2.63
N ILE A 17 27.37 -10.09 -3.31
CA ILE A 17 26.24 -9.24 -3.66
C ILE A 17 25.38 -10.02 -4.65
N LYS A 18 24.22 -10.50 -4.21
CA LYS A 18 23.26 -11.15 -5.10
C LYS A 18 22.64 -10.08 -5.99
N SER A 19 22.50 -10.38 -7.29
CA SER A 19 21.82 -9.48 -8.20
C SER A 19 20.37 -9.28 -7.76
N ASP A 20 19.85 -8.08 -7.99
CA ASP A 20 18.48 -7.69 -7.65
C ASP A 20 17.44 -8.67 -8.21
N ASP A 21 17.70 -9.24 -9.39
CA ASP A 21 16.87 -10.29 -10.00
C ASP A 21 16.78 -11.57 -9.18
N GLN A 22 17.87 -11.99 -8.52
CA GLN A 22 17.85 -13.17 -7.66
C GLN A 22 17.03 -12.93 -6.39
N ILE A 23 17.08 -11.70 -5.86
CA ILE A 23 16.30 -11.28 -4.70
C ILE A 23 14.81 -11.27 -5.07
N ARG A 24 14.48 -10.61 -6.19
CA ARG A 24 13.12 -10.55 -6.73
C ARG A 24 12.54 -11.93 -7.01
N HIS A 25 13.29 -12.81 -7.69
CA HIS A 25 12.85 -14.16 -8.01
C HIS A 25 12.56 -14.99 -6.75
N ARG A 26 13.42 -14.88 -5.73
CA ARG A 26 13.20 -15.58 -4.45
C ARG A 26 11.95 -15.09 -3.74
N LEU A 27 11.72 -13.77 -3.73
CA LEU A 27 10.55 -13.16 -3.11
C LEU A 27 9.25 -13.62 -3.79
N ILE A 28 9.17 -13.49 -5.12
CA ILE A 28 8.00 -13.90 -5.91
C ILE A 28 7.66 -15.38 -5.67
N ARG A 29 8.69 -16.24 -5.64
CA ARG A 29 8.51 -17.67 -5.33
C ARG A 29 8.02 -17.92 -3.91
N SER A 30 8.55 -17.19 -2.92
CA SER A 30 8.13 -17.33 -1.52
C SER A 30 6.68 -16.89 -1.27
N LEU A 31 6.14 -16.03 -2.14
CA LEU A 31 4.75 -15.60 -2.12
C LEU A 31 3.81 -16.56 -2.87
N GLY A 32 4.32 -17.67 -3.43
CA GLY A 32 3.51 -18.64 -4.18
C GLY A 32 3.06 -18.18 -5.57
N ILE A 33 3.60 -17.06 -6.06
CA ILE A 33 3.29 -16.51 -7.39
C ILE A 33 4.15 -17.25 -8.42
N ASN A 34 3.73 -18.46 -8.81
CA ASN A 34 4.44 -19.23 -9.83
C ASN A 34 4.20 -18.61 -11.22
N HIS A 35 5.24 -18.04 -11.83
CA HIS A 35 5.23 -17.77 -13.26
C HIS A 35 5.32 -19.11 -14.00
N SER A 36 4.17 -19.71 -14.29
CA SER A 36 4.09 -20.76 -15.30
C SER A 36 4.52 -20.15 -16.65
N PRO A 37 5.48 -20.73 -17.37
CA PRO A 37 5.75 -20.32 -18.75
C PRO A 37 4.48 -20.61 -19.55
N LYS A 38 3.78 -19.55 -19.97
CA LYS A 38 2.53 -19.64 -20.72
C LYS A 38 2.80 -20.43 -22.01
N SER A 39 2.23 -21.63 -22.09
CA SER A 39 2.12 -22.37 -23.35
C SER A 39 1.34 -21.54 -24.35
N ASN A 40 1.93 -21.36 -25.52
CA ASN A 40 1.41 -20.61 -26.65
C ASN A 40 0.06 -21.20 -27.12
N MET A 41 -1.05 -20.57 -26.74
CA MET A 41 -2.39 -20.88 -27.24
C MET A 41 -2.95 -19.62 -27.88
N ASN A 42 -3.06 -19.66 -29.21
CA ASN A 42 -3.72 -18.67 -30.03
C ASN A 42 -5.22 -18.68 -29.70
N GLY A 43 -5.63 -17.86 -28.74
CA GLY A 43 -7.02 -17.53 -28.45
C GLY A 43 -7.17 -16.02 -28.41
N ARG A 44 -7.73 -15.42 -29.46
CA ARG A 44 -8.19 -14.03 -29.45
C ARG A 44 -9.38 -13.93 -28.47
N MET A 45 -9.09 -13.85 -27.16
CA MET A 45 -10.02 -13.25 -26.22
C MET A 45 -9.93 -11.74 -26.40
N MET A 46 -11.02 -11.14 -26.86
CA MET A 46 -11.26 -9.70 -26.77
C MET A 46 -11.09 -9.29 -25.30
N GLN A 47 -9.92 -8.73 -24.97
CA GLN A 47 -9.78 -7.87 -23.80
C GLN A 47 -10.72 -6.69 -24.03
N LYS A 48 -11.91 -6.76 -23.44
CA LYS A 48 -12.70 -5.55 -23.20
C LYS A 48 -11.83 -4.67 -22.30
N ASN A 49 -11.23 -3.64 -22.89
CA ASN A 49 -10.50 -2.62 -22.17
C ASN A 49 -11.51 -1.87 -21.29
N ILE A 50 -11.53 -2.15 -19.99
CA ILE A 50 -12.31 -1.43 -18.97
C ILE A 50 -11.63 -0.08 -18.65
N LEU A 51 -11.10 0.59 -19.67
CA LEU A 51 -10.43 1.89 -19.58
C LEU A 51 -10.98 2.91 -20.57
N THR A 52 -12.07 2.57 -21.27
CA THR A 52 -12.67 3.44 -22.30
C THR A 52 -14.06 3.96 -21.93
N GLU A 53 -14.66 3.57 -20.81
CA GLU A 53 -15.82 4.29 -20.28
C GLU A 53 -15.35 5.51 -19.50
N ARG A 54 -15.05 6.58 -20.23
CA ARG A 54 -15.31 7.92 -19.71
C ARG A 54 -16.83 8.04 -19.59
N THR A 55 -17.40 7.60 -18.48
CA THR A 55 -18.66 8.16 -18.01
C THR A 55 -18.36 9.63 -17.75
N GLN A 56 -18.58 10.46 -18.77
CA GLN A 56 -18.54 11.90 -18.60
C GLN A 56 -19.71 12.25 -17.68
N GLU A 57 -19.39 12.53 -16.43
CA GLU A 57 -20.35 13.09 -15.48
C GLU A 57 -20.93 14.36 -16.11
N ILE A 58 -22.24 14.35 -16.38
CA ILE A 58 -22.93 15.48 -17.00
C ILE A 58 -23.04 16.57 -15.93
N PRO A 59 -22.48 17.78 -16.12
CA PRO A 59 -22.65 18.85 -15.16
C PRO A 59 -24.14 19.21 -15.05
N LEU A 60 -24.67 19.27 -13.84
CA LEU A 60 -26.02 19.75 -13.57
C LEU A 60 -26.18 21.17 -14.16
N LYS A 61 -27.03 21.31 -15.17
CA LYS A 61 -27.37 22.62 -15.74
C LYS A 61 -28.16 23.42 -14.71
N ASN A 62 -27.50 24.34 -14.01
CA ASN A 62 -28.17 25.30 -13.13
C ASN A 62 -29.02 26.27 -13.98
N HIS A 63 -30.33 26.08 -13.96
CA HIS A 63 -31.28 27.08 -14.44
C HIS A 63 -31.45 28.16 -13.37
N CYS A 64 -30.86 29.34 -13.59
CA CYS A 64 -31.38 30.56 -12.99
C CYS A 64 -31.60 31.61 -14.09
N HIS A 65 -32.87 31.89 -14.38
CA HIS A 65 -33.29 33.05 -15.13
C HIS A 65 -33.48 34.18 -14.11
N ASN A 66 -32.71 35.26 -14.23
CA ASN A 66 -33.22 36.64 -14.32
C ASN A 66 -32.16 37.71 -13.99
N LYS A 67 -32.11 38.69 -14.90
CA LYS A 67 -31.56 40.05 -14.84
C LYS A 67 -30.04 40.21 -14.75
N SER A 68 -29.51 40.73 -15.86
CA SER A 68 -28.12 41.03 -16.17
C SER A 68 -27.52 42.13 -15.29
N ALA A 69 -26.80 41.74 -14.25
CA ALA A 69 -25.54 42.41 -13.93
C ALA A 69 -24.50 41.96 -14.98
N PRO A 70 -23.52 42.80 -15.38
CA PRO A 70 -22.43 42.31 -16.22
C PRO A 70 -21.79 41.15 -15.47
N LYS A 71 -22.02 39.94 -15.99
CA LYS A 71 -21.42 38.73 -15.44
C LYS A 71 -19.92 38.96 -15.64
N ALA A 72 -19.23 39.35 -14.56
CA ALA A 72 -17.79 39.17 -14.50
C ALA A 72 -17.60 37.73 -14.96
N ASP A 73 -16.95 37.59 -16.11
CA ASP A 73 -16.74 36.32 -16.75
C ASP A 73 -15.84 35.55 -15.79
N SER A 74 -16.48 34.86 -14.84
CA SER A 74 -15.86 34.04 -13.81
C SER A 74 -15.41 32.77 -14.51
N ARG A 75 -14.49 32.97 -15.46
CA ARG A 75 -13.72 31.91 -16.07
C ARG A 75 -12.84 31.42 -14.95
N ILE A 76 -12.95 30.14 -14.64
CA ILE A 76 -11.99 29.46 -13.79
C ILE A 76 -10.62 29.65 -14.47
N GLN A 77 -9.75 30.42 -13.82
CA GLN A 77 -8.39 30.65 -14.30
C GLN A 77 -7.46 29.80 -13.44
N PHE A 78 -6.57 29.06 -14.10
CA PHE A 78 -5.52 28.31 -13.42
C PHE A 78 -4.35 29.23 -13.14
N ASN A 79 -3.83 29.17 -11.91
CA ASN A 79 -2.57 29.84 -11.59
C ASN A 79 -1.44 29.14 -12.36
N SER A 80 -0.73 29.91 -13.20
CA SER A 80 0.39 29.39 -13.99
C SER A 80 1.65 29.15 -13.14
N VAL A 81 1.70 29.68 -11.92
CA VAL A 81 2.82 29.50 -11.00
C VAL A 81 2.59 28.25 -10.16
N VAL A 82 3.36 27.21 -10.45
CA VAL A 82 3.37 25.97 -9.67
C VAL A 82 4.48 26.03 -8.62
N LYS A 83 4.15 25.76 -7.36
CA LYS A 83 5.14 25.60 -6.29
C LYS A 83 5.54 24.13 -6.18
N ALA A 84 6.75 23.80 -6.62
CA ALA A 84 7.34 22.48 -6.38
C ALA A 84 7.86 22.41 -4.94
N MET A 85 7.38 21.43 -4.17
CA MET A 85 7.92 21.09 -2.86
C MET A 85 8.55 19.70 -2.95
N PRO A 86 9.83 19.52 -2.61
CA PRO A 86 10.44 18.21 -2.57
C PRO A 86 9.76 17.37 -1.49
N ILE A 87 9.55 16.09 -1.77
CA ILE A 87 9.09 15.12 -0.77
C ILE A 87 10.33 14.75 0.07
N PRO A 88 10.32 14.98 1.40
CA PRO A 88 11.43 14.58 2.25
C PRO A 88 11.67 13.08 2.20
N SER A 89 12.94 12.68 2.27
CA SER A 89 13.29 11.27 2.45
C SER A 89 12.76 10.76 3.79
N HIS A 90 12.53 9.45 3.90
CA HIS A 90 12.14 8.86 5.18
C HIS A 90 13.17 9.18 6.29
N GLN A 91 14.44 9.35 5.93
CA GLN A 91 15.53 9.63 6.86
C GLN A 91 15.43 11.03 7.48
N ASP A 92 14.83 11.99 6.76
CA ASP A 92 14.74 13.40 7.15
C ASP A 92 13.73 13.63 8.29
N TYR A 93 12.84 12.66 8.52
CA TYR A 93 11.86 12.74 9.60
C TYR A 93 12.46 12.37 10.96
N SER A 94 12.08 13.11 12.00
CA SER A 94 12.37 12.72 13.39
C SER A 94 11.72 11.38 13.74
N ASP A 95 12.28 10.66 14.71
CA ASP A 95 11.73 9.36 15.15
C ASP A 95 10.28 9.47 15.65
N ARG A 96 9.90 10.61 16.23
CA ARG A 96 8.52 10.87 16.64
C ARG A 96 7.58 10.86 15.43
N VAL A 97 7.96 11.54 14.36
CA VAL A 97 7.16 11.61 13.12
C VAL A 97 7.17 10.25 12.42
N LYS A 98 8.31 9.56 12.41
CA LYS A 98 8.42 8.21 11.84
C LYS A 98 7.43 7.24 12.49
N ARG A 99 7.36 7.23 13.83
CA ARG A 99 6.43 6.37 14.59
C ARG A 99 4.95 6.69 14.37
N LEU A 100 4.63 7.91 13.93
CA LEU A 100 3.26 8.31 13.62
C LEU A 100 2.86 7.90 12.20
N ILE A 101 3.80 7.97 11.25
CA ILE A 101 3.54 7.67 9.84
C ILE A 101 3.64 6.17 9.55
N TRP A 102 4.59 5.49 10.18
CA TRP A 102 4.91 4.10 9.89
C TRP A 102 4.71 3.20 11.11
N SER A 103 3.96 2.12 10.88
CA SER A 103 3.86 1.01 11.81
C SER A 103 5.21 0.34 12.02
N ASN A 104 5.49 -0.04 13.25
CA ASN A 104 6.72 -0.75 13.60
C ASN A 104 6.59 -2.27 13.38
N GLY A 105 7.71 -2.98 13.36
CA GLY A 105 7.69 -4.43 13.11
C GLY A 105 6.96 -5.27 14.16
N THR A 106 6.85 -4.77 15.41
CA THR A 106 6.05 -5.42 16.45
C THR A 106 4.55 -5.31 16.16
N GLU A 107 4.09 -4.11 15.81
CA GLU A 107 2.70 -3.82 15.42
C GLU A 107 2.30 -4.60 14.17
N ILE A 108 3.16 -4.64 13.14
CA ILE A 108 2.89 -5.42 11.92
C ILE A 108 2.71 -6.90 12.25
N ARG A 109 3.53 -7.46 13.14
CA ARG A 109 3.40 -8.87 13.56
C ARG A 109 2.12 -9.11 14.35
N GLN A 110 1.76 -8.20 15.26
CA GLN A 110 0.53 -8.29 16.03
C GLN A 110 -0.71 -8.20 15.13
N ASN A 111 -0.73 -7.25 14.19
CA ASN A 111 -1.80 -7.13 13.20
C ASN A 111 -1.87 -8.37 12.31
N ALA A 112 -0.74 -8.91 11.84
CA ALA A 112 -0.75 -10.15 11.06
C ALA A 112 -1.34 -11.34 11.84
N GLN A 113 -1.00 -11.48 13.13
CA GLN A 113 -1.59 -12.52 13.99
C GLN A 113 -3.08 -12.31 14.23
N ARG A 114 -3.52 -11.05 14.39
CA ARG A 114 -4.92 -10.67 14.54
C ARG A 114 -5.70 -10.99 13.27
N ASN A 115 -5.26 -10.48 12.12
CA ASN A 115 -5.86 -10.71 10.80
C ASN A 115 -5.94 -12.20 10.47
N ALA A 116 -4.91 -12.99 10.79
CA ALA A 116 -4.94 -14.44 10.57
C ALA A 116 -6.03 -15.14 11.38
N ARG A 117 -6.27 -14.69 12.63
CA ARG A 117 -7.33 -15.23 13.49
C ARG A 117 -8.72 -14.85 12.99
N GLU A 118 -8.90 -13.59 12.60
CA GLU A 118 -10.15 -13.07 12.02
C GLU A 118 -10.48 -13.82 10.73
N PHE A 119 -9.53 -13.92 9.81
CA PHE A 119 -9.75 -14.60 8.53
C PHE A 119 -10.00 -16.10 8.67
N ALA A 120 -9.39 -16.75 9.67
CA ALA A 120 -9.67 -18.14 9.98
C ALA A 120 -11.11 -18.34 10.52
N PHE A 121 -11.61 -17.41 11.34
CA PHE A 121 -12.99 -17.42 11.83
C PHE A 121 -14.01 -17.26 10.69
N GLU A 122 -13.66 -16.46 9.69
CA GLU A 122 -14.46 -16.22 8.47
C GLU A 122 -14.31 -17.35 7.42
N GLY A 123 -13.68 -18.46 7.79
CA GLY A 123 -13.55 -19.65 6.93
C GLY A 123 -12.56 -19.47 5.78
N TRP A 124 -11.55 -18.61 5.93
CA TRP A 124 -10.53 -18.34 4.91
C TRP A 124 -11.11 -17.84 3.59
N SER A 125 -12.27 -17.15 3.63
CA SER A 125 -12.99 -16.67 2.45
C SER A 125 -13.12 -15.15 2.47
N ALA A 126 -12.47 -14.49 1.51
CA ALA A 126 -12.57 -13.04 1.35
C ALA A 126 -13.98 -12.54 1.00
N GLN A 127 -14.89 -13.45 0.62
CA GLN A 127 -16.28 -13.12 0.29
C GLN A 127 -17.17 -12.96 1.54
N TYR A 128 -16.73 -13.49 2.69
CA TYR A 128 -17.49 -13.55 3.93
C TYR A 128 -16.81 -12.79 5.07
N VAL A 129 -15.98 -11.80 4.73
CA VAL A 129 -15.37 -10.90 5.72
C VAL A 129 -16.46 -10.14 6.44
N LEU A 130 -16.36 -10.05 7.77
CA LEU A 130 -17.34 -9.34 8.58
C LEU A 130 -17.21 -7.82 8.41
N GLU A 131 -18.36 -7.16 8.27
CA GLU A 131 -18.47 -5.70 8.24
C GLU A 131 -18.70 -5.13 9.66
N GLU A 132 -18.60 -3.82 9.82
CA GLU A 132 -18.68 -3.14 11.13
C GLU A 132 -19.98 -3.42 11.90
N ASP A 133 -21.12 -3.58 11.20
CA ASP A 133 -22.42 -3.86 11.80
C ASP A 133 -22.54 -5.28 12.38
N GLN A 134 -21.59 -6.15 12.04
CA GLN A 134 -21.48 -7.53 12.53
C GLN A 134 -20.42 -7.66 13.63
N MET A 135 -19.75 -6.56 14.00
CA MET A 135 -18.77 -6.50 15.09
C MET A 135 -19.40 -5.94 16.37
N TYR A 136 -18.74 -6.17 17.51
CA TYR A 136 -19.15 -5.57 18.78
C TYR A 136 -18.53 -4.18 18.94
N LEU A 137 -19.33 -3.18 19.34
CA LEU A 137 -18.80 -1.88 19.73
C LEU A 137 -18.35 -1.92 21.19
N ASP A 138 -17.06 -1.70 21.45
CA ASP A 138 -16.58 -1.48 22.81
C ASP A 138 -16.88 -0.05 23.26
N VAL A 139 -17.64 0.08 24.35
CA VAL A 139 -18.06 1.39 24.87
C VAL A 139 -16.90 2.15 25.52
N GLY A 140 -15.84 1.46 25.94
CA GLY A 140 -14.66 2.11 26.53
C GLY A 140 -13.77 2.79 25.50
N SER A 141 -13.43 2.08 24.42
CA SER A 141 -12.55 2.56 23.34
C SER A 141 -13.29 3.22 22.17
N MET A 142 -14.61 3.00 22.04
CA MET A 142 -15.39 3.33 20.83
C MET A 142 -14.87 2.61 19.57
N GLU A 143 -14.27 1.43 19.73
CA GLU A 143 -13.75 0.63 18.62
C GLU A 143 -14.65 -0.59 18.33
N PHE A 144 -14.69 -1.00 17.06
CA PHE A 144 -15.33 -2.24 16.65
C PHE A 144 -14.39 -3.44 16.87
N ILE A 145 -14.89 -4.43 17.60
CA ILE A 145 -14.18 -5.64 17.96
C ILE A 145 -14.81 -6.81 17.23
N HIS A 146 -14.01 -7.46 16.39
CA HIS A 146 -14.40 -8.69 15.70
C HIS A 146 -14.78 -9.77 16.74
N PRO A 147 -15.91 -10.50 16.57
CA PRO A 147 -16.44 -11.44 17.56
C PRO A 147 -15.43 -12.47 18.09
N VAL A 148 -14.52 -12.95 17.22
CA VAL A 148 -13.45 -13.90 17.57
C VAL A 148 -12.55 -13.45 18.74
N HIS A 149 -12.46 -12.14 19.02
CA HIS A 149 -11.62 -11.63 20.11
C HIS A 149 -12.37 -11.46 21.43
N VAL A 150 -13.70 -11.57 21.42
CA VAL A 150 -14.56 -11.48 22.61
C VAL A 150 -14.87 -12.86 23.15
N VAL A 151 -15.14 -13.80 22.24
CA VAL A 151 -15.44 -15.19 22.61
C VAL A 151 -14.10 -15.89 22.83
N GLY A 152 -13.71 -16.06 24.09
CA GLY A 152 -12.53 -16.86 24.44
C GLY A 152 -12.68 -18.27 23.90
N PHE A 153 -12.02 -18.58 22.78
CA PHE A 153 -11.82 -19.95 22.33
C PHE A 153 -10.83 -20.60 23.32
N SER A 154 -11.38 -21.21 24.37
CA SER A 154 -10.71 -22.17 25.26
C SER A 154 -10.70 -23.56 24.66
#